data_AF-A0A381YJZ7-F1
#
_entry.id   AF-A0A381YJZ7-F1
#
_cell.length_a   1.000
_cell.length_b   1.000
_cell.length_c   1.000
_cell.angle_alpha   90.00
_cell.angle_beta   90.00
_cell.angle_gamma   90.00
#
_symmetry.space_group_name_H-M   'P 1'
#
loop_
_entity.id
_entity.type
_entity.pdbx_description
1 polymer ?
#
loop_
_entity_poly.entity_id
_entity_poly.type
_entity_poly.pdbx_seq_one_letter_code
_entity_poly.pdbx_strand_id
1 'polypeptide(L)' 'MNIPEDMDVPASRRDTSELSNVRWLLRNLAIRNSEHPEFRTVIDWCKSAVRTKEAFREFFGMDAYGQASKLVRRYTSGK' A
#
# COMPACT_ATOMS: atom_id res chain seq x y z
N MET A 1 4.01 -7.65 1.10
CA MET A 1 5.04 -7.57 2.15
C MET A 1 4.50 -8.27 3.37
N ASN A 2 5.33 -9.06 4.06
CA ASN A 2 4.92 -9.65 5.32
C ASN A 2 5.32 -8.73 6.48
N ILE A 3 4.42 -8.48 7.42
CA ILE A 3 4.71 -7.69 8.62
C ILE A 3 5.15 -8.70 9.70
N PRO A 4 6.26 -8.45 10.43
CA PRO A 4 6.68 -9.34 11.52
C PRO A 4 5.55 -9.58 12.54
N GLU A 5 5.44 -10.82 13.02
CA GLU A 5 4.34 -11.21 13.93
C GLU A 5 4.45 -10.54 15.31
N ASP A 6 5.67 -10.19 15.71
CA ASP A 6 6.01 -9.49 16.95
C ASP A 6 5.84 -7.95 16.88
N MET A 7 5.53 -7.39 15.70
CA MET A 7 5.07 -5.99 15.63
C MET A 7 3.65 -5.83 16.19
N ASP A 8 3.43 -4.76 16.96
CA ASP A 8 2.10 -4.38 17.44
C ASP A 8 1.30 -3.75 16.29
N VAL A 9 0.62 -4.62 15.54
CA VAL A 9 -0.27 -4.28 14.42
C VAL A 9 -1.55 -5.11 14.55
N PRO A 10 -2.74 -4.46 14.63
CA PRO A 10 -4.01 -5.17 14.66
C PRO A 10 -4.19 -6.11 13.47
N ALA A 11 -4.74 -7.30 13.70
CA ALA A 11 -4.91 -8.32 12.65
C ALA A 11 -5.62 -7.80 11.39
N SER A 12 -6.65 -6.95 11.55
CA SER A 12 -7.38 -6.33 10.43
C SER A 12 -6.55 -5.35 9.58
N ARG A 13 -5.37 -4.94 10.06
CA ARG A 13 -4.43 -4.04 9.37
C ARG A 13 -3.20 -4.75 8.83
N ARG A 14 -3.07 -6.08 9.03
CA ARG A 14 -1.93 -6.87 8.56
C ARG A 14 -2.00 -7.22 7.08
N ASP A 15 -3.18 -7.19 6.47
CA ASP A 15 -3.33 -7.38 5.03
C ASP A 15 -2.80 -6.17 4.25
N THR A 16 -1.61 -6.32 3.67
CA THR A 16 -0.92 -5.28 2.90
C THR A 16 -1.34 -5.21 1.42
N SER A 17 -2.24 -6.09 0.97
CA SER A 17 -2.86 -5.99 -0.36
C SER A 17 -3.90 -4.86 -0.43
N GLU A 18 -4.38 -4.41 0.73
CA GLU A 18 -5.33 -3.31 0.85
C GLU A 18 -4.62 -1.97 1.05
N LEU A 19 -4.77 -1.05 0.09
CA LEU A 19 -4.16 0.29 0.16
C LEU A 19 -4.58 1.07 1.41
N SER A 20 -5.80 0.82 1.93
CA SER A 20 -6.28 1.44 3.16
C SER A 20 -5.46 1.02 4.38
N ASN A 21 -5.04 -0.24 4.44
CA ASN A 21 -4.19 -0.78 5.51
C ASN A 21 -2.77 -0.24 5.40
N VAL A 22 -2.18 -0.18 4.20
CA VAL A 22 -0.84 0.38 4.03
C VAL A 22 -0.78 1.86 4.42
N ARG A 23 -1.82 2.64 4.11
CA ARG A 23 -1.95 4.03 4.58
C ARG A 23 -2.08 4.13 6.09
N TRP A 24 -2.83 3.21 6.71
CA TRP A 24 -2.96 3.16 8.15
C TRP A 24 -1.61 2.86 8.82
N LEU A 25 -0.85 1.90 8.30
CA LEU A 25 0.48 1.54 8.79
C LEU A 25 1.44 2.72 8.70
N LEU A 26 1.49 3.42 7.56
CA LEU A 26 2.35 4.59 7.38
C LEU A 26 2.09 5.69 8.43
N ARG A 27 0.85 5.80 8.92
CA ARG A 27 0.46 6.81 9.94
C ARG A 27 0.69 6.35 11.38
N ASN A 28 0.52 5.06 11.66
CA ASN A 28 0.38 4.58 13.04
C ASN A 28 1.51 3.64 13.49
N LEU A 29 2.25 3.01 12.57
CA LEU A 29 3.21 1.96 12.91
C LEU A 29 4.27 2.46 13.90
N ALA A 30 4.70 3.71 13.78
CA ALA A 30 5.70 4.32 14.65
C ALA A 30 5.28 4.44 16.13
N ILE A 31 3.98 4.51 16.43
CA ILE A 31 3.48 4.77 17.80
C ILE A 31 3.94 3.68 18.78
N ARG A 32 3.97 2.42 18.32
CA ARG A 32 4.30 1.26 19.14
C ARG A 32 5.45 0.42 18.61
N ASN A 33 5.97 0.75 17.42
CA ASN A 33 7.00 -0.05 16.76
C ASN A 33 8.22 0.78 16.34
N SER A 34 8.38 2.05 16.76
CA SER A 34 9.52 2.87 16.33
C SER A 34 10.90 2.30 16.70
N GLU A 35 10.96 1.52 17.77
CA GLU A 35 12.18 0.85 18.25
C GLU A 35 12.35 -0.58 17.72
N HIS A 36 11.37 -1.09 16.96
CA HIS A 36 11.44 -2.44 16.40
C HIS A 36 12.58 -2.51 15.36
N PRO A 37 13.43 -3.56 15.37
CA PRO A 37 14.57 -3.67 14.44
C PRO A 37 14.17 -3.53 12.96
N GLU A 38 13.03 -4.08 12.60
CA GLU A 38 12.50 -4.03 11.22
C GLU A 38 11.59 -2.84 10.92
N PHE A 39 11.39 -1.93 11.88
CA PHE A 39 10.52 -0.76 11.71
C PHE A 39 10.84 0.02 10.44
N ARG A 40 12.13 0.27 10.22
CA ARG A 40 12.60 1.06 9.08
C ARG A 40 12.25 0.40 7.76
N THR A 41 12.47 -0.91 7.67
CA THR A 41 12.16 -1.74 6.52
C THR A 41 10.66 -1.65 6.18
N VAL A 42 9.79 -1.82 7.18
CA VAL A 42 8.33 -1.81 6.96
C VAL A 42 7.84 -0.42 6.56
N ILE A 43 8.34 0.65 7.18
CA ILE A 43 7.97 2.03 6.82
C ILE A 43 8.43 2.40 5.41
N ASP A 44 9.66 2.07 5.04
CA ASP A 44 10.19 2.43 3.73
C ASP A 44 9.49 1.64 2.61
N TRP A 45 9.08 0.40 2.89
CA TRP A 45 8.16 -0.34 2.04
C TRP A 45 6.79 0.36 1.91
N CYS A 46 6.17 0.77 3.03
CA CYS A 46 4.89 1.48 3.00
C CYS A 46 4.96 2.80 2.21
N LYS A 47 6.04 3.58 2.35
CA LYS A 47 6.25 4.82 1.58
C LYS A 47 6.31 4.56 0.09
N SER A 48 6.99 3.48 -0.30
CA SER A 48 7.14 3.08 -1.69
C SER A 48 5.80 2.64 -2.30
N ALA A 49 4.97 1.95 -1.52
CA ALA A 49 3.67 1.46 -1.95
C ALA A 49 2.60 2.55 -2.12
N VAL A 50 2.64 3.66 -1.35
CA VAL A 50 1.49 4.58 -1.21
C VAL A 50 1.52 5.80 -2.15
N ARG A 51 2.45 5.89 -3.12
CA ARG A 51 2.61 7.08 -4.00
C ARG A 51 1.32 7.50 -4.72
N THR A 52 0.59 6.59 -5.33
CA THR A 52 -0.78 6.77 -5.89
C THR A 52 -1.52 5.43 -5.90
N LYS A 53 -2.86 5.43 -6.07
CA LYS A 53 -3.64 4.17 -6.17
C LYS A 53 -3.24 3.37 -7.41
N GLU A 54 -2.84 4.08 -8.47
CA GLU A 54 -2.32 3.55 -9.72
C GLU A 54 -0.92 2.96 -9.52
N ALA A 55 -0.03 3.66 -8.82
CA ALA A 55 1.31 3.16 -8.50
C ALA A 55 1.27 1.94 -7.57
N PHE A 56 0.33 1.91 -6.61
CA PHE A 56 0.09 0.72 -5.78
C PHE A 56 -0.30 -0.48 -6.65
N ARG A 57 -1.25 -0.30 -7.58
CA ARG A 57 -1.68 -1.37 -8.48
C ARG A 57 -0.59 -1.85 -9.42
N GLU A 58 0.21 -0.94 -9.97
CA GLU A 58 1.39 -1.28 -10.80
C GLU A 58 2.43 -2.04 -9.97
N PHE A 59 2.70 -1.61 -8.72
CA PHE A 59 3.62 -2.29 -7.81
C PHE A 59 3.21 -3.73 -7.47
N PHE A 60 1.91 -4.00 -7.38
CA PHE A 60 1.36 -5.33 -7.10
C PHE A 60 0.99 -6.14 -8.35
N GLY A 61 1.34 -5.67 -9.56
CA GLY A 61 1.04 -6.40 -10.81
C GLY A 61 -0.46 -6.53 -11.11
N MET A 62 -1.29 -5.61 -10.59
CA MET A 62 -2.74 -5.56 -10.83
C MET A 62 -3.11 -4.74 -12.09
N ASP A 63 -2.15 -4.51 -12.97
CA ASP A 63 -2.15 -3.50 -14.04
C ASP A 63 -2.96 -3.87 -15.30
N ALA A 64 -3.35 -5.13 -15.48
CA ALA A 64 -4.29 -5.53 -16.53
C ALA A 64 -5.61 -4.73 -16.47
N TYR A 65 -6.10 -4.43 -15.26
CA TYR A 65 -7.31 -3.62 -15.06
C TYR A 65 -7.05 -2.09 -15.16
N GLY A 66 -5.82 -1.67 -14.85
CA GLY A 66 -5.40 -0.26 -14.92
C GLY A 66 -5.24 0.26 -16.35
N GLN A 67 -4.72 -0.58 -17.25
CA GLN A 67 -4.65 -0.33 -18.70
C GLN A 67 -6.05 -0.11 -19.29
N ALA A 68 -7.02 -0.97 -18.95
CA ALA A 68 -8.40 -0.87 -19.42
C ALA A 68 -9.10 0.41 -18.95
N SER A 69 -8.90 0.83 -17.70
CA SER A 69 -9.49 2.08 -17.16
C SER A 69 -8.93 3.34 -17.81
N LYS A 70 -7.61 3.41 -18.05
CA LYS A 70 -6.96 4.49 -18.80
C LYS A 70 -7.50 4.56 -20.24
N LEU A 71 -7.76 3.40 -20.86
CA LEU A 71 -8.37 3.29 -22.19
C LEU A 71 -9.81 3.83 -22.19
N VAL A 72 -10.67 3.33 -21.29
CA VAL A 72 -12.09 3.74 -21.19
C VAL A 72 -12.23 5.24 -20.96
N ARG A 73 -11.43 5.82 -20.05
CA ARG A 73 -11.47 7.26 -19.74
C ARG A 73 -11.05 8.13 -20.93
N ARG A 74 -10.19 7.63 -21.81
CA ARG A 74 -9.79 8.30 -23.06
C ARG A 74 -10.92 8.30 -24.10
N TYR A 75 -11.75 7.25 -24.14
CA TYR A 75 -12.90 7.16 -25.06
C TYR A 75 -14.14 7.91 -24.57
N THR A 76 -14.35 8.04 -23.26
CA THR A 76 -15.55 8.69 -22.70
C THR A 76 -15.43 10.21 -22.53
N SER A 77 -14.21 10.74 -22.48
CA SER A 77 -13.95 12.18 -22.28
C SER A 77 -13.80 12.98 -23.59
N GLY A 78 -14.06 12.37 -24.74
CA GLY A 78 -14.08 13.02 -26.05
C GLY A 78 -15.52 13.20 -26.56
N LYS A 79 -16.26 14.12 -25.95
CA LYS A 79 -17.46 14.76 -26.51
C LYS A 79 -17.50 16.22 -26.11
#